data_AF-A0A7V5FI27-F1
#
_entry.id   AF-A0A7V5FI27-F1
#
_cell.length_a   1.000
_cell.length_b   1.000
_cell.length_c   1.000
_cell.angle_alpha   90.00
_cell.angle_beta   90.00
_cell.angle_gamma   90.00
#
_symmetry.space_group_name_H-M   'P 1'
#
loop_
_entity.id
_entity.type
_entity.pdbx_description
1 polymer ?
#
loop_
_entity_poly.entity_id
_entity_poly.type
_entity_poly.pdbx_seq_one_letter_code
_entity_poly.pdbx_strand_id
1 'polypeptide(L)'
;HAFAWAAMKAMPTIHWQPMAMTEGMKGCGGCHKIGLKTEAEIKELKRNGSGFGLASCDACHTRHTFSVDEARQPQACETCHMGFDHPQWEMYSASKHGVRYLLRQNKILPETAAAPACQTCHMQGGNHEVRTAWGFLAVRLPMPEDTQWAADRATILQALGVLDPDGKPTARLDVVKAADVARLTQEAWQQERDKMIKTCSQCHSVNFAKGELEKGDQMIKASDHLMAEAIRIVADLYKDGVLQKPKSYPYAFPDLLTFHDAPTVIEQKLFVMYLEHRMRTFQGTFHANPDYALWYGWSEMQRDLTEIRTMAQEMRRSHEAIRK
;
A
#
# COMPACT_ATOMS: atom_id res chain seq x y z
N HIS A 1 3.96 -10.81 4.94
CA HIS A 1 4.37 -10.48 6.34
C HIS A 1 5.81 -10.85 6.68
N ALA A 2 6.31 -12.04 6.33
CA ALA A 2 7.69 -12.45 6.67
C ALA A 2 8.77 -11.43 6.23
N PHE A 3 8.56 -10.72 5.12
CA PHE A 3 9.46 -9.68 4.61
C PHE A 3 9.24 -8.28 5.21
N ALA A 4 8.32 -8.08 6.16
CA ALA A 4 7.96 -6.74 6.64
C ALA A 4 9.17 -5.98 7.22
N TRP A 5 10.07 -6.66 7.93
CA TRP A 5 11.28 -6.06 8.49
C TRP A 5 12.26 -5.59 7.40
N ALA A 6 12.46 -6.40 6.36
CA ALA A 6 13.28 -6.04 5.21
C ALA A 6 12.67 -4.86 4.44
N ALA A 7 11.35 -4.89 4.19
CA ALA A 7 10.64 -3.81 3.52
C ALA A 7 10.74 -2.48 4.28
N MET A 8 10.65 -2.52 5.61
CA MET A 8 10.82 -1.35 6.47
C MET A 8 12.21 -0.71 6.30
N LYS A 9 13.28 -1.52 6.40
CA LYS A 9 14.65 -1.02 6.28
C LYS A 9 15.01 -0.55 4.86
N ALA A 10 14.26 -1.00 3.86
CA ALA A 10 14.43 -0.56 2.48
C ALA A 10 13.85 0.84 2.21
N MET A 11 13.08 1.42 3.15
CA MET A 11 12.52 2.77 2.98
C MET A 11 13.63 3.83 3.06
N PRO A 12 13.81 4.67 2.02
CA PRO A 12 14.95 5.60 1.94
C PRO A 12 15.04 6.59 3.10
N THR A 13 13.92 7.02 3.65
CA THR A 13 13.87 8.07 4.67
C THR A 13 13.67 7.55 6.09
N ILE A 14 13.73 6.23 6.32
CA ILE A 14 13.56 5.66 7.67
C ILE A 14 14.55 6.23 8.70
N HIS A 15 15.75 6.60 8.24
CA HIS A 15 16.80 7.18 9.07
C HIS A 15 16.55 8.65 9.46
N TRP A 16 15.53 9.30 8.89
CA TRP A 16 15.18 10.69 9.17
C TRP A 16 14.05 10.82 10.21
N GLN A 17 13.44 9.70 10.61
CA GLN A 17 12.45 9.69 11.67
C GLN A 17 13.10 9.96 13.05
N PRO A 18 12.37 10.62 13.98
CA PRO A 18 12.86 10.80 15.34
C PRO A 18 13.29 9.48 15.97
N MET A 19 14.46 9.45 16.62
CA MET A 19 15.01 8.22 17.23
C MET A 19 14.01 7.53 18.17
N ALA A 20 13.21 8.29 18.91
CA ALA A 20 12.16 7.76 19.79
C ALA A 20 11.08 6.95 19.04
N MET A 21 10.81 7.25 17.76
CA MET A 21 9.88 6.52 16.89
C MET A 21 10.53 5.25 16.33
N THR A 22 11.83 5.29 16.02
CA THR A 22 12.57 4.15 15.43
C THR A 22 13.04 3.13 16.45
N GLU A 23 13.63 3.57 17.57
CA GLU A 23 14.28 2.69 18.57
C GLU A 23 13.27 2.04 19.53
N GLY A 24 12.19 2.76 19.88
CA GLY A 24 11.15 2.25 20.78
C GLY A 24 10.10 1.37 20.10
N MET A 25 10.24 1.11 18.79
CA MET A 25 9.20 0.49 17.96
C MET A 25 7.84 1.19 18.12
N LYS A 26 7.89 2.53 18.23
CA LYS A 26 6.71 3.39 18.37
C LYS A 26 6.21 3.95 17.03
N GLY A 27 7.04 3.87 15.98
CA GLY A 27 6.68 4.11 14.59
C GLY A 27 6.68 2.81 13.76
N CYS A 28 7.30 2.83 12.58
CA CYS A 28 7.28 1.71 11.62
C CYS A 28 7.70 0.37 12.24
N GLY A 29 8.69 0.39 13.16
CA GLY A 29 9.17 -0.82 13.85
C GLY A 29 8.09 -1.53 14.68
N GLY A 30 7.06 -0.82 15.15
CA GLY A 30 5.96 -1.40 15.91
C GLY A 30 5.11 -2.37 15.08
N CYS A 31 4.83 -1.99 13.82
CA CYS A 31 4.05 -2.79 12.89
C CYS A 31 4.93 -3.81 12.14
N HIS A 32 6.12 -3.39 11.71
CA HIS A 32 6.98 -4.22 10.85
C HIS A 32 7.83 -5.26 11.62
N LYS A 33 7.81 -5.26 12.97
CA LYS A 33 8.49 -6.27 13.79
C LYS A 33 8.02 -7.72 13.52
N ILE A 34 6.86 -7.92 12.90
CA ILE A 34 6.38 -9.24 12.49
C ILE A 34 7.29 -9.91 11.45
N GLY A 35 8.12 -9.13 10.76
CA GLY A 35 9.07 -9.65 9.78
C GLY A 35 10.22 -10.45 10.40
N LEU A 36 10.69 -11.44 9.66
CA LEU A 36 11.86 -12.24 10.01
C LEU A 36 13.11 -11.37 10.01
N LYS A 37 14.01 -11.69 10.93
CA LYS A 37 15.25 -10.94 11.19
C LYS A 37 16.44 -11.88 11.11
N THR A 38 17.56 -11.39 10.62
CA THR A 38 18.81 -12.15 10.60
C THR A 38 19.39 -12.26 12.02
N GLU A 39 20.30 -13.21 12.24
CA GLU A 39 20.97 -13.35 13.54
C GLU A 39 21.74 -12.08 13.93
N ALA A 40 22.34 -11.40 12.95
CA ALA A 40 23.03 -10.13 13.16
C ALA A 40 22.07 -9.04 13.66
N GLU A 41 20.90 -8.92 13.04
CA GLU A 41 19.86 -7.96 13.44
C GLU A 41 19.30 -8.28 14.84
N ILE A 42 19.08 -9.57 15.15
CA ILE A 42 18.66 -10.00 16.48
C ILE A 42 19.72 -9.61 17.52
N LYS A 43 21.00 -9.82 17.22
CA LYS A 43 22.12 -9.45 18.11
C LYS A 43 22.24 -7.93 18.29
N GLU A 44 21.96 -7.15 17.27
CA GLU A 44 21.91 -5.69 17.34
C GLU A 44 20.73 -5.18 18.18
N LEU A 45 19.52 -5.68 17.94
CA LEU A 45 18.34 -5.34 18.73
C LEU A 45 18.51 -5.69 20.22
N LYS A 46 19.15 -6.82 20.53
CA LYS A 46 19.49 -7.19 21.91
C LYS A 46 20.52 -6.27 22.57
N ARG A 47 21.44 -5.68 21.79
CA ARG A 47 22.42 -4.71 22.32
C ARG A 47 21.77 -3.36 22.59
N ASN A 48 20.83 -2.95 21.74
CA ASN A 48 20.26 -1.61 21.78
C ASN A 48 19.00 -1.50 22.65
N GLY A 49 18.51 -2.58 23.26
CA GLY A 49 17.30 -2.53 24.10
C GLY A 49 16.98 -3.82 24.86
N SER A 50 15.83 -3.83 25.53
CA SER A 50 15.37 -4.90 26.44
C SER A 50 14.74 -6.12 25.75
N GLY A 51 14.93 -6.29 24.44
CA GLY A 51 14.40 -7.42 23.67
C GLY A 51 12.98 -7.25 23.11
N PHE A 52 12.40 -6.04 23.17
CA PHE A 52 11.13 -5.73 22.51
C PHE A 52 11.25 -5.87 20.97
N GLY A 53 10.26 -6.55 20.35
CA GLY A 53 10.17 -6.85 18.91
C GLY A 53 11.20 -7.80 18.31
N LEU A 54 11.88 -8.58 19.15
CA LEU A 54 12.57 -9.80 18.71
C LEU A 54 11.56 -10.85 18.21
N ALA A 55 10.46 -11.01 18.95
CA ALA A 55 9.40 -11.94 18.61
C ALA A 55 8.67 -11.49 17.34
N SER A 56 8.54 -12.41 16.39
CA SER A 56 7.83 -12.20 15.12
C SER A 56 6.46 -12.89 15.11
N CYS A 57 6.24 -13.85 16.02
CA CYS A 57 5.03 -14.68 16.03
C CYS A 57 3.95 -14.17 16.98
N ASP A 58 4.22 -13.19 17.86
CA ASP A 58 3.26 -12.70 18.85
C ASP A 58 2.41 -11.52 18.36
N ALA A 59 2.37 -11.29 17.04
CA ALA A 59 1.64 -10.19 16.44
C ALA A 59 0.13 -10.45 16.35
N CYS A 60 -0.30 -11.69 16.06
CA CYS A 60 -1.72 -12.03 15.87
C CYS A 60 -2.31 -12.85 17.04
N HIS A 61 -1.52 -13.75 17.62
CA HIS A 61 -1.86 -14.51 18.83
C HIS A 61 -0.88 -14.10 19.93
N THR A 62 -1.28 -13.14 20.74
CA THR A 62 -0.35 -12.36 21.54
C THR A 62 0.20 -13.16 22.71
N ARG A 63 1.44 -12.83 23.09
CA ARG A 63 2.00 -13.34 24.34
C ARG A 63 1.22 -12.77 25.53
N HIS A 64 1.04 -13.50 26.62
CA HIS A 64 1.61 -14.83 26.89
C HIS A 64 0.63 -15.98 26.62
N THR A 65 -0.52 -15.69 26.00
CA THR A 65 -1.60 -16.67 25.81
C THR A 65 -1.42 -17.50 24.54
N PHE A 66 -0.94 -16.89 23.46
CA PHE A 66 -0.80 -17.52 22.14
C PHE A 66 -2.08 -18.22 21.67
N SER A 67 -3.23 -17.54 21.81
CA SER A 67 -4.54 -18.11 21.49
C SER A 67 -4.81 -18.12 19.98
N VAL A 68 -5.09 -19.29 19.42
CA VAL A 68 -5.55 -19.41 18.03
C VAL A 68 -6.92 -18.74 17.84
N ASP A 69 -7.76 -18.72 18.87
CA ASP A 69 -9.07 -18.07 18.80
C ASP A 69 -8.94 -16.55 18.73
N GLU A 70 -7.96 -15.98 19.44
CA GLU A 70 -7.57 -14.56 19.32
C GLU A 70 -7.08 -14.27 17.90
N ALA A 71 -6.13 -15.06 17.38
CA ALA A 71 -5.58 -14.86 16.04
C ALA A 71 -6.60 -15.06 14.90
N ARG A 72 -7.75 -15.70 15.17
CA ARG A 72 -8.84 -15.86 14.20
C ARG A 72 -9.83 -14.69 14.20
N GLN A 73 -9.74 -13.79 15.18
CA GLN A 73 -10.58 -12.59 15.19
C GLN A 73 -10.00 -11.52 14.25
N PRO A 74 -10.82 -10.84 13.43
CA PRO A 74 -10.34 -9.80 12.53
C PRO A 74 -9.70 -8.61 13.28
N GLN A 75 -10.08 -8.39 14.55
CA GLN A 75 -9.48 -7.40 15.45
C GLN A 75 -7.97 -7.61 15.65
N ALA A 76 -7.45 -8.84 15.51
CA ALA A 76 -6.01 -9.10 15.58
C ALA A 76 -5.22 -8.41 14.45
N CYS A 77 -5.89 -7.98 13.37
CA CYS A 77 -5.26 -7.27 12.26
C CYS A 77 -5.29 -5.73 12.44
N GLU A 78 -6.26 -5.21 13.20
CA GLU A 78 -6.58 -3.78 13.32
C GLU A 78 -5.38 -2.94 13.73
N THR A 79 -4.55 -3.42 14.66
CA THR A 79 -3.43 -2.65 15.21
C THR A 79 -2.38 -2.23 14.18
N CYS A 80 -2.29 -2.93 13.04
CA CYS A 80 -1.36 -2.60 11.96
C CYS A 80 -2.08 -2.17 10.67
N HIS A 81 -3.22 -2.79 10.37
CA HIS A 81 -3.95 -2.59 9.12
C HIS A 81 -5.05 -1.53 9.27
N MET A 82 -4.64 -0.31 9.57
CA MET A 82 -5.52 0.83 9.88
C MET A 82 -4.95 2.17 9.37
N GLY A 83 -5.72 3.24 9.45
CA GLY A 83 -5.22 4.61 9.45
C GLY A 83 -4.94 5.22 8.07
N PHE A 84 -3.78 5.88 7.97
CA PHE A 84 -3.47 6.79 6.86
C PHE A 84 -3.38 6.07 5.50
N ASP A 85 -2.42 5.16 5.35
CA ASP A 85 -2.02 4.58 4.08
C ASP A 85 -2.75 3.27 3.73
N HIS A 86 -3.26 2.56 4.73
CA HIS A 86 -3.97 1.31 4.51
C HIS A 86 -5.04 1.04 5.57
N PRO A 87 -6.16 1.80 5.55
CA PRO A 87 -7.28 1.63 6.48
C PRO A 87 -8.15 0.41 6.16
N GLN A 88 -7.52 -0.76 6.08
CA GLN A 88 -8.16 -2.02 5.68
C GLN A 88 -9.13 -2.50 6.75
N TRP A 89 -8.83 -2.25 8.03
CA TRP A 89 -9.75 -2.49 9.13
C TRP A 89 -11.01 -1.63 9.00
N GLU A 90 -10.88 -0.33 8.76
CA GLU A 90 -12.00 0.59 8.63
C GLU A 90 -12.85 0.22 7.40
N MET A 91 -12.20 -0.10 6.27
CA MET A 91 -12.88 -0.61 5.08
C MET A 91 -13.66 -1.89 5.39
N TYR A 92 -13.02 -2.89 5.99
CA TYR A 92 -13.63 -4.17 6.32
C TYR A 92 -14.74 -4.04 7.35
N SER A 93 -14.48 -3.38 8.48
CA SER A 93 -15.39 -3.29 9.63
C SER A 93 -16.68 -2.55 9.28
N ALA A 94 -16.60 -1.53 8.40
CA ALA A 94 -17.77 -0.84 7.86
C ALA A 94 -18.38 -1.49 6.60
N SER A 95 -17.76 -2.54 6.04
CA SER A 95 -18.36 -3.33 4.95
C SER A 95 -19.46 -4.27 5.46
N LYS A 96 -20.25 -4.84 4.54
CA LYS A 96 -21.21 -5.89 4.91
C LYS A 96 -20.55 -7.15 5.48
N HIS A 97 -19.31 -7.46 5.09
CA HIS A 97 -18.59 -8.60 5.68
C HIS A 97 -18.26 -8.35 7.15
N GLY A 98 -17.65 -7.20 7.47
CA GLY A 98 -17.27 -6.85 8.84
C GLY A 98 -18.48 -6.64 9.75
N VAL A 99 -19.51 -5.92 9.29
CA VAL A 99 -20.74 -5.71 10.06
C VAL A 99 -21.41 -7.06 10.38
N ARG A 100 -21.52 -7.96 9.41
CA ARG A 100 -22.09 -9.29 9.66
C ARG A 100 -21.21 -10.13 10.60
N TYR A 101 -19.89 -10.01 10.50
CA TYR A 101 -18.97 -10.71 11.41
C TYR A 101 -19.17 -10.25 12.85
N LEU A 102 -19.25 -8.93 13.07
CA LEU A 102 -19.52 -8.35 14.39
C LEU A 102 -20.88 -8.79 14.94
N LEU A 103 -21.93 -8.78 14.12
CA LEU A 103 -23.26 -9.24 14.53
C LEU A 103 -23.26 -10.74 14.90
N ARG A 104 -22.42 -11.55 14.24
CA ARG A 104 -22.21 -12.96 14.60
C ARG A 104 -21.45 -13.10 15.91
N GLN A 105 -20.37 -12.34 16.12
CA GLN A 105 -19.64 -12.31 17.40
C GLN A 105 -20.57 -11.93 18.57
N ASN A 106 -21.47 -10.98 18.33
CA ASN A 106 -22.47 -10.51 19.30
C ASN A 106 -23.68 -11.43 19.44
N LYS A 107 -23.69 -12.59 18.77
CA LYS A 107 -24.76 -13.60 18.81
C LYS A 107 -26.13 -13.09 18.32
N ILE A 108 -26.14 -12.01 17.53
CA ILE A 108 -27.34 -11.51 16.83
C ILE A 108 -27.60 -12.32 15.55
N LEU A 109 -26.52 -12.68 14.85
CA LEU A 109 -26.57 -13.65 13.76
C LEU A 109 -26.11 -15.03 14.26
N PRO A 110 -26.65 -16.13 13.70
CA PRO A 110 -26.21 -17.47 14.06
C PRO A 110 -24.75 -17.70 13.64
N GLU A 111 -24.07 -18.64 14.31
CA GLU A 111 -22.68 -19.01 13.99
C GLU A 111 -22.50 -19.49 12.54
N THR A 112 -23.55 -20.07 11.97
CA THR A 112 -23.61 -20.53 10.57
C THR A 112 -23.73 -19.39 9.56
N ALA A 113 -23.93 -18.15 10.00
CA ALA A 113 -24.04 -17.02 9.10
C ALA A 113 -22.74 -16.80 8.32
N ALA A 114 -22.86 -16.67 7.00
CA ALA A 114 -21.77 -16.25 6.13
C ALA A 114 -21.29 -14.84 6.53
N ALA A 115 -20.10 -14.80 7.11
CA ALA A 115 -19.41 -13.59 7.56
C ALA A 115 -17.90 -13.91 7.62
N PRO A 116 -17.13 -13.60 6.56
CA PRO A 116 -15.69 -13.85 6.54
C PRO A 116 -14.96 -12.86 7.46
N ALA A 117 -13.87 -13.30 8.09
CA ALA A 117 -12.87 -12.42 8.71
C ALA A 117 -11.72 -12.14 7.74
N CYS A 118 -10.78 -11.26 8.13
CA CYS A 118 -9.52 -11.04 7.42
C CYS A 118 -8.81 -12.37 7.10
N GLN A 119 -8.72 -13.25 8.10
CA GLN A 119 -8.07 -14.55 8.04
C GLN A 119 -8.76 -15.51 7.07
N THR A 120 -10.09 -15.41 6.91
CA THR A 120 -10.84 -16.21 5.95
C THR A 120 -10.37 -15.94 4.52
N CYS A 121 -10.02 -14.68 4.21
CA CYS A 121 -9.63 -14.23 2.89
C CYS A 121 -8.12 -14.15 2.65
N HIS A 122 -7.31 -14.02 3.71
CA HIS A 122 -5.87 -13.77 3.59
C HIS A 122 -4.99 -14.87 4.21
N MET A 123 -5.57 -15.78 4.99
CA MET A 123 -4.87 -16.89 5.66
C MET A 123 -5.60 -18.21 5.39
N GLN A 124 -5.96 -18.46 4.13
CA GLN A 124 -6.72 -19.64 3.72
C GLN A 124 -6.03 -20.93 4.20
N GLY A 125 -6.80 -21.82 4.84
CA GLY A 125 -6.28 -23.08 5.38
C GLY A 125 -5.27 -22.90 6.52
N GLY A 126 -5.23 -21.72 7.17
CA GLY A 126 -4.23 -21.41 8.19
C GLY A 126 -2.85 -21.07 7.62
N ASN A 127 -2.76 -20.78 6.32
CA ASN A 127 -1.51 -20.38 5.69
C ASN A 127 -1.04 -19.02 6.24
N HIS A 128 0.21 -18.97 6.71
CA HIS A 128 0.84 -17.74 7.22
C HIS A 128 1.52 -16.91 6.12
N GLU A 129 1.56 -17.41 4.89
CA GLU A 129 1.97 -16.68 3.71
C GLU A 129 0.84 -15.73 3.25
N VAL A 130 0.68 -14.64 3.99
CA VAL A 130 -0.27 -13.58 3.65
C VAL A 130 0.20 -12.86 2.39
N ARG A 131 -0.47 -13.15 1.27
CA ARG A 131 -0.19 -12.60 -0.06
C ARG A 131 -1.50 -12.25 -0.77
N THR A 132 -1.44 -11.24 -1.63
CA THR A 132 -2.54 -10.84 -2.51
C THR A 132 -2.03 -10.74 -3.95
N ALA A 133 -2.94 -10.83 -4.93
CA ALA A 133 -2.60 -10.73 -6.34
C ALA A 133 -1.93 -9.39 -6.69
N TRP A 134 -2.45 -8.29 -6.14
CA TRP A 134 -1.95 -6.93 -6.43
C TRP A 134 -0.90 -6.40 -5.46
N GLY A 135 -0.58 -7.17 -4.40
CA GLY A 135 0.33 -6.70 -3.35
C GLY A 135 -0.19 -5.43 -2.66
N PHE A 136 0.72 -4.68 -2.05
CA PHE A 136 0.40 -3.43 -1.38
C PHE A 136 0.22 -2.25 -2.34
N LEU A 137 1.10 -2.15 -3.34
CA LEU A 137 1.19 -0.97 -4.22
C LEU A 137 0.26 -1.02 -5.44
N ALA A 138 -0.45 -2.12 -5.65
CA ALA A 138 -1.30 -2.35 -6.83
C ALA A 138 -0.54 -2.19 -8.17
N VAL A 139 0.73 -2.57 -8.19
CA VAL A 139 1.55 -2.67 -9.40
C VAL A 139 2.08 -4.09 -9.55
N ARG A 140 2.24 -4.54 -10.80
CA ARG A 140 2.73 -5.88 -11.12
C ARG A 140 3.38 -5.94 -12.50
N LEU A 141 4.13 -7.01 -12.73
CA LEU A 141 4.52 -7.47 -14.07
C LEU A 141 3.78 -8.79 -14.42
N PRO A 142 3.57 -9.10 -15.71
CA PRO A 142 3.83 -8.24 -16.87
C PRO A 142 2.98 -6.96 -16.88
N MET A 143 3.39 -5.99 -17.69
CA MET A 143 2.62 -4.76 -17.94
C MET A 143 1.27 -5.12 -18.57
N PRO A 144 0.21 -4.35 -18.33
CA PRO A 144 -1.10 -4.63 -18.92
C PRO A 144 -1.04 -4.48 -20.44
N GLU A 145 -1.89 -5.22 -21.16
CA GLU A 145 -1.99 -5.14 -22.62
C GLU A 145 -2.57 -3.80 -23.10
N ASP A 146 -3.42 -3.18 -22.28
CA ASP A 146 -3.94 -1.84 -22.51
C ASP A 146 -2.80 -0.82 -22.49
N THR A 147 -2.57 -0.17 -23.63
CA THR A 147 -1.40 0.70 -23.85
C THR A 147 -1.41 1.94 -22.96
N GLN A 148 -2.59 2.52 -22.70
CA GLN A 148 -2.73 3.67 -21.81
C GLN A 148 -2.41 3.26 -20.37
N TRP A 149 -2.98 2.15 -19.90
CA TRP A 149 -2.71 1.65 -18.56
C TRP A 149 -1.25 1.23 -18.38
N ALA A 150 -0.62 0.69 -19.42
CA ALA A 150 0.80 0.37 -19.42
C ALA A 150 1.66 1.63 -19.28
N ALA A 151 1.34 2.69 -20.03
CA ALA A 151 2.04 3.97 -19.92
C ALA A 151 1.84 4.62 -18.55
N ASP A 152 0.62 4.57 -18.00
CA ASP A 152 0.31 5.12 -16.67
C ASP A 152 1.04 4.36 -15.56
N ARG A 153 1.05 3.03 -15.62
CA ARG A 153 1.83 2.21 -14.68
C ARG A 153 3.32 2.46 -14.81
N ALA A 154 3.85 2.63 -16.03
CA ALA A 154 5.26 2.95 -16.23
C ALA A 154 5.62 4.27 -15.54
N THR A 155 4.78 5.30 -15.67
CA THR A 155 4.94 6.57 -14.96
C THR A 155 4.96 6.41 -13.44
N ILE A 156 4.10 5.55 -12.88
CA ILE A 156 4.13 5.23 -11.44
C ILE A 156 5.43 4.51 -11.05
N LEU A 157 5.89 3.55 -11.85
CA LEU A 157 7.16 2.84 -11.59
C LEU A 157 8.38 3.76 -11.67
N GLN A 158 8.33 4.79 -12.52
CA GLN A 158 9.35 5.86 -12.56
C GLN A 158 9.33 6.69 -11.29
N ALA A 159 8.15 7.11 -10.84
CA ALA A 159 8.00 7.89 -9.61
C ALA A 159 8.31 7.08 -8.34
N LEU A 160 8.20 5.75 -8.42
CA LEU A 160 8.68 4.83 -7.38
C LEU A 160 10.18 4.57 -7.49
N GLY A 161 10.90 5.17 -8.45
CA GLY A 161 12.32 4.98 -8.69
C GLY A 161 12.71 3.57 -9.10
N VAL A 162 11.75 2.71 -9.46
CA VAL A 162 11.99 1.34 -9.97
C VAL A 162 12.48 1.40 -11.42
N LEU A 163 11.96 2.36 -12.17
CA LEU A 163 12.46 2.77 -13.47
C LEU A 163 13.08 4.16 -13.37
N ASP A 164 14.07 4.45 -14.19
CA ASP A 164 14.57 5.81 -14.39
C ASP A 164 13.61 6.61 -15.32
N PRO A 165 13.80 7.94 -15.48
CA PRO A 165 12.93 8.74 -16.35
C PRO A 165 12.89 8.30 -17.82
N ASP A 166 13.89 7.55 -18.30
CA ASP A 166 13.92 6.96 -19.65
C ASP A 166 13.22 5.59 -19.71
N GLY A 167 12.74 5.07 -18.58
CA GLY A 167 12.05 3.78 -18.47
C GLY A 167 12.98 2.57 -18.27
N LYS A 168 14.27 2.78 -17.97
CA LYS A 168 15.22 1.69 -17.72
C LYS A 168 15.17 1.26 -16.25
N PRO A 169 15.31 -0.04 -15.95
CA PRO A 169 15.40 -0.52 -14.57
C PRO A 169 16.51 0.12 -13.74
N THR A 170 16.23 0.40 -12.48
CA THR A 170 17.23 0.87 -11.50
C THR A 170 17.58 -0.24 -10.49
N ALA A 171 18.56 0.02 -9.62
CA ALA A 171 18.88 -0.87 -8.49
C ALA A 171 17.69 -1.11 -7.54
N ARG A 172 16.69 -0.22 -7.51
CA ARG A 172 15.49 -0.37 -6.68
C ARG A 172 14.61 -1.53 -7.17
N LEU A 173 14.67 -1.90 -8.45
CA LEU A 173 13.98 -3.07 -8.97
C LEU A 173 14.45 -4.37 -8.29
N ASP A 174 15.74 -4.47 -7.96
CA ASP A 174 16.27 -5.67 -7.31
C ASP A 174 15.79 -5.78 -5.86
N VAL A 175 15.61 -4.65 -5.18
CA VAL A 175 14.98 -4.60 -3.85
C VAL A 175 13.51 -5.03 -3.92
N VAL A 176 12.76 -4.54 -4.92
CA VAL A 176 11.37 -4.93 -5.19
C VAL A 176 11.24 -6.45 -5.40
N LYS A 177 12.16 -7.03 -6.18
CA LYS A 177 12.23 -8.48 -6.42
C LYS A 177 12.54 -9.24 -5.12
N ALA A 178 13.58 -8.82 -4.40
CA ALA A 178 14.04 -9.50 -3.19
C ALA A 178 13.03 -9.45 -2.04
N ALA A 179 12.26 -8.36 -1.93
CA ALA A 179 11.23 -8.18 -0.91
C ALA A 179 9.84 -8.67 -1.32
N ASP A 180 9.70 -9.25 -2.52
CA ASP A 180 8.46 -9.84 -3.04
C ASP A 180 7.24 -8.89 -2.98
N VAL A 181 7.47 -7.59 -3.21
CA VAL A 181 6.45 -6.52 -3.02
C VAL A 181 5.42 -6.45 -4.15
N ALA A 182 5.72 -7.06 -5.29
CA ALA A 182 4.86 -7.12 -6.47
C ALA A 182 4.93 -8.51 -7.11
N ARG A 183 3.82 -8.98 -7.70
CA ARG A 183 3.84 -10.18 -8.54
C ARG A 183 4.55 -9.86 -9.86
N LEU A 184 5.48 -10.71 -10.28
CA LEU A 184 6.32 -10.44 -11.46
C LEU A 184 5.98 -11.27 -12.68
N THR A 185 5.08 -12.25 -12.53
CA THR A 185 4.60 -13.09 -13.63
C THR A 185 3.08 -13.16 -13.61
N GLN A 186 2.48 -13.48 -14.77
CA GLN A 186 1.04 -13.67 -14.88
C GLN A 186 0.58 -14.85 -14.03
N GLU A 187 1.36 -15.93 -14.00
CA GLU A 187 1.06 -17.15 -13.26
C GLU A 187 1.03 -16.88 -11.75
N ALA A 188 2.01 -16.13 -11.23
CA ALA A 188 2.08 -15.78 -9.81
C ALA A 188 0.91 -14.89 -9.38
N TRP A 189 0.46 -13.99 -10.26
CA TRP A 189 -0.74 -13.18 -10.01
C TRP A 189 -2.01 -14.03 -10.08
N GLN A 190 -2.12 -14.90 -11.09
CA GLN A 190 -3.30 -15.74 -11.32
C GLN A 190 -3.50 -16.73 -10.18
N GLN A 191 -2.42 -17.30 -9.64
CA GLN A 191 -2.49 -18.19 -8.48
C GLN A 191 -3.18 -17.53 -7.28
N GLU A 192 -2.86 -16.26 -6.98
CA GLU A 192 -3.49 -15.54 -5.87
C GLU A 192 -4.91 -15.09 -6.20
N ARG A 193 -5.19 -14.73 -7.47
CA ARG A 193 -6.55 -14.45 -7.96
C ARG A 193 -7.47 -15.66 -7.81
N ASP A 194 -7.02 -16.84 -8.21
CA ASP A 194 -7.80 -18.08 -8.17
C ASP A 194 -8.07 -18.52 -6.73
N LYS A 195 -7.09 -18.38 -5.83
CA LYS A 195 -7.28 -18.58 -4.39
C LYS A 195 -8.40 -17.69 -3.85
N MET A 196 -8.40 -16.41 -4.20
CA MET A 196 -9.44 -15.48 -3.76
C MET A 196 -10.81 -15.84 -4.33
N ILE A 197 -10.91 -16.13 -5.63
CA ILE A 197 -12.18 -16.57 -6.25
C ILE A 197 -12.72 -17.82 -5.55
N LYS A 198 -11.86 -18.79 -5.22
CA LYS A 198 -12.26 -19.99 -4.48
C LYS A 198 -12.78 -19.65 -3.08
N THR A 199 -12.16 -18.72 -2.36
CA THR A 199 -12.66 -18.24 -1.07
C THR A 199 -14.03 -17.58 -1.22
N CYS A 200 -14.19 -16.63 -2.15
CA CYS A 200 -15.47 -15.95 -2.38
C CYS A 200 -16.59 -16.93 -2.74
N SER A 201 -16.25 -17.97 -3.51
CA SER A 201 -17.20 -18.98 -3.99
C SER A 201 -17.73 -19.92 -2.90
N GLN A 202 -17.24 -19.80 -1.66
CA GLN A 202 -17.83 -20.49 -0.51
C GLN A 202 -19.19 -19.90 -0.10
N CYS A 203 -19.47 -18.65 -0.50
CA CYS A 203 -20.72 -17.95 -0.15
C CYS A 203 -21.40 -17.25 -1.33
N HIS A 204 -20.68 -17.01 -2.42
CA HIS A 204 -21.19 -16.34 -3.62
C HIS A 204 -21.06 -17.23 -4.86
N SER A 205 -21.78 -16.89 -5.93
CA SER A 205 -21.52 -17.52 -7.22
C SER A 205 -20.14 -17.12 -7.74
N VAL A 206 -19.50 -18.03 -8.49
CA VAL A 206 -18.19 -17.77 -9.12
C VAL A 206 -18.24 -16.53 -10.01
N ASN A 207 -19.34 -16.34 -10.74
CA ASN A 207 -19.51 -15.18 -11.64
C ASN A 207 -19.59 -13.87 -10.86
N PHE A 208 -20.30 -13.86 -9.72
CA PHE A 208 -20.33 -12.69 -8.84
C PHE A 208 -18.92 -12.36 -8.32
N ALA A 209 -18.20 -13.37 -7.80
CA ALA A 209 -16.85 -13.19 -7.28
C ALA A 209 -15.88 -12.63 -8.34
N LYS A 210 -15.90 -13.19 -9.56
CA LYS A 210 -15.10 -12.69 -10.68
C LYS A 210 -15.47 -11.24 -11.03
N GLY A 211 -16.76 -10.93 -11.09
CA GLY A 211 -17.25 -9.59 -11.40
C GLY A 211 -16.82 -8.54 -10.36
N GLU A 212 -16.90 -8.83 -9.07
CA GLU A 212 -16.46 -7.89 -8.03
C GLU A 212 -14.93 -7.69 -8.02
N LEU A 213 -14.15 -8.75 -8.23
CA LEU A 213 -12.69 -8.62 -8.32
C LEU A 213 -12.25 -7.86 -9.58
N GLU A 214 -12.95 -8.04 -10.70
CA GLU A 214 -12.71 -7.27 -11.93
C GLU A 214 -13.00 -5.78 -11.72
N LYS A 215 -14.06 -5.41 -10.98
CA LYS A 215 -14.29 -4.00 -10.61
C LYS A 215 -13.11 -3.42 -9.82
N GLY A 216 -12.51 -4.21 -8.93
CA GLY A 216 -11.27 -3.82 -8.24
C GLY A 216 -10.12 -3.55 -9.20
N ASP A 217 -9.95 -4.39 -10.23
CA ASP A 217 -8.93 -4.20 -11.28
C ASP A 217 -9.19 -2.92 -12.09
N GLN A 218 -10.45 -2.63 -12.43
CA GLN A 218 -10.83 -1.39 -13.12
C GLN A 218 -10.61 -0.15 -12.26
N MET A 219 -10.81 -0.25 -10.93
CA MET A 219 -10.50 0.86 -10.02
C MET A 219 -9.00 1.11 -9.88
N ILE A 220 -8.16 0.06 -9.94
CA ILE A 220 -6.71 0.24 -10.05
C ILE A 220 -6.40 1.01 -11.34
N LYS A 221 -6.93 0.58 -12.49
CA LYS A 221 -6.72 1.27 -13.78
C LYS A 221 -7.13 2.74 -13.73
N ALA A 222 -8.31 3.05 -13.21
CA ALA A 222 -8.79 4.43 -13.09
C ALA A 222 -7.90 5.28 -12.16
N SER A 223 -7.49 4.71 -11.02
CA SER A 223 -6.61 5.40 -10.07
C SER A 223 -5.18 5.60 -10.61
N ASP A 224 -4.67 4.64 -11.38
CA ASP A 224 -3.36 4.74 -12.04
C ASP A 224 -3.33 5.89 -13.04
N HIS A 225 -4.43 6.07 -13.79
CA HIS A 225 -4.55 7.16 -14.76
C HIS A 225 -4.43 8.53 -14.09
N LEU A 226 -5.20 8.78 -13.04
CA LEU A 226 -5.15 10.04 -12.28
C LEU A 226 -3.76 10.27 -11.65
N MET A 227 -3.19 9.21 -11.07
CA MET A 227 -1.87 9.26 -10.45
C MET A 227 -0.78 9.58 -11.46
N ALA A 228 -0.81 8.95 -12.63
CA ALA A 228 0.15 9.20 -13.70
C ALA A 228 0.06 10.63 -14.24
N GLU A 229 -1.15 11.18 -14.35
CA GLU A 229 -1.32 12.58 -14.73
C GLU A 229 -0.66 13.53 -13.72
N ALA A 230 -0.92 13.33 -12.42
CA ALA A 230 -0.33 14.12 -11.35
C ALA A 230 1.21 14.04 -11.35
N ILE A 231 1.77 12.84 -11.53
CA ILE A 231 3.22 12.64 -11.63
C ILE A 231 3.80 13.41 -12.82
N ARG A 232 3.16 13.34 -13.99
CA ARG A 232 3.63 14.04 -15.21
C ARG A 232 3.63 15.54 -15.02
N ILE A 233 2.62 16.12 -14.37
CA ILE A 233 2.57 17.56 -14.06
C ILE A 233 3.78 17.97 -13.22
N VAL A 234 4.10 17.22 -12.16
CA VAL A 234 5.26 17.53 -11.30
C VAL A 234 6.58 17.28 -12.04
N ALA A 235 6.68 16.23 -12.84
CA ALA A 235 7.84 15.96 -13.68
C ALA A 235 8.11 17.08 -14.70
N ASP A 236 7.05 17.64 -15.30
CA ASP A 236 7.18 18.76 -16.23
C ASP A 236 7.71 20.03 -15.54
N LEU A 237 7.40 20.25 -14.26
CA LEU A 237 7.99 21.37 -13.51
C LEU A 237 9.51 21.23 -13.36
N TYR A 238 10.02 20.01 -13.20
CA TYR A 238 11.47 19.76 -13.20
C TYR A 238 12.06 19.97 -14.60
N LYS A 239 11.40 19.45 -15.64
CA LYS A 239 11.83 19.61 -17.03
C LYS A 239 11.94 21.09 -17.44
N ASP A 240 11.01 21.91 -16.97
CA ASP A 240 10.95 23.33 -17.29
C ASP A 240 11.84 24.20 -16.38
N GLY A 241 12.57 23.58 -15.44
CA GLY A 241 13.45 24.28 -14.50
C GLY A 241 12.73 25.10 -13.43
N VAL A 242 11.41 24.95 -13.32
CA VAL A 242 10.59 25.58 -12.26
C VAL A 242 10.91 24.93 -10.92
N LEU A 243 11.02 23.61 -10.90
CA LEU A 243 11.58 22.84 -9.78
C LEU A 243 13.06 22.55 -10.02
N GLN A 244 13.84 22.64 -8.94
CA GLN A 244 15.26 22.30 -8.95
C GLN A 244 15.45 20.94 -8.30
N LYS A 245 16.24 20.07 -8.93
CA LYS A 245 16.51 18.72 -8.41
C LYS A 245 17.13 18.80 -7.01
N PRO A 246 16.49 18.21 -5.98
CA PRO A 246 17.10 18.10 -4.66
C PRO A 246 18.42 17.30 -4.72
N LYS A 247 19.33 17.57 -3.78
CA LYS A 247 20.57 16.77 -3.65
C LYS A 247 20.28 15.31 -3.30
N SER A 248 19.21 15.06 -2.54
CA SER A 248 18.76 13.73 -2.13
C SER A 248 18.15 12.91 -3.28
N TYR A 249 17.74 13.55 -4.38
CA TYR A 249 17.05 12.86 -5.47
C TYR A 249 18.05 12.31 -6.50
N PRO A 250 17.84 11.06 -6.98
CA PRO A 250 18.67 10.50 -8.03
C PRO A 250 18.48 11.21 -9.37
N TYR A 251 17.26 11.66 -9.68
CA TYR A 251 16.88 12.30 -10.94
C TYR A 251 16.05 13.56 -10.70
N ALA A 252 15.97 14.45 -11.70
CA ALA A 252 15.07 15.60 -11.70
C ALA A 252 13.64 15.14 -12.02
N PHE A 253 13.09 14.34 -11.13
CA PHE A 253 11.80 13.64 -11.26
C PHE A 253 11.24 13.39 -9.85
N PRO A 254 9.90 13.43 -9.63
CA PRO A 254 9.32 13.17 -8.31
C PRO A 254 9.63 11.74 -7.81
N ASP A 255 9.98 11.58 -6.53
CA ASP A 255 10.15 10.28 -5.87
C ASP A 255 9.07 10.09 -4.79
N LEU A 256 8.14 9.16 -5.02
CA LEU A 256 7.02 8.89 -4.11
C LEU A 256 7.44 8.24 -2.79
N LEU A 257 8.68 7.75 -2.67
CA LEU A 257 9.20 7.12 -1.46
C LEU A 257 9.91 8.11 -0.52
N THR A 258 9.89 9.41 -0.83
CA THR A 258 10.36 10.45 0.10
C THR A 258 9.29 10.88 1.10
N PHE A 259 8.05 10.43 0.91
CA PHE A 259 6.93 10.65 1.84
C PHE A 259 6.77 12.12 2.26
N HIS A 260 6.72 12.39 3.56
CA HIS A 260 6.63 13.73 4.15
C HIS A 260 7.93 14.54 4.00
N ASP A 261 9.03 13.89 3.64
CA ASP A 261 10.33 14.53 3.37
C ASP A 261 10.44 15.05 1.93
N ALA A 262 9.37 14.93 1.14
CA ALA A 262 9.27 15.59 -0.14
C ALA A 262 9.56 17.11 0.02
N PRO A 263 10.41 17.70 -0.84
CA PRO A 263 11.03 19.00 -0.61
C PRO A 263 10.10 20.17 -0.91
N THR A 264 8.98 19.92 -1.58
CA THR A 264 7.99 20.95 -1.95
C THR A 264 6.57 20.52 -1.62
N VAL A 265 5.69 21.49 -1.39
CA VAL A 265 4.28 21.24 -1.06
C VAL A 265 3.55 20.46 -2.16
N ILE A 266 3.85 20.75 -3.43
CA ILE A 266 3.25 20.00 -4.56
C ILE A 266 3.68 18.53 -4.57
N GLU A 267 4.92 18.22 -4.16
CA GLU A 267 5.38 16.84 -4.02
C GLU A 267 4.83 16.15 -2.76
N GLN A 268 4.63 16.87 -1.66
CA GLN A 268 3.92 16.35 -0.48
C GLN A 268 2.45 16.02 -0.81
N LYS A 269 1.79 16.88 -1.59
CA LYS A 269 0.44 16.64 -2.11
C LYS A 269 0.41 15.43 -3.04
N LEU A 270 1.40 15.28 -3.93
CA LEU A 270 1.56 14.09 -4.78
C LEU A 270 1.73 12.81 -3.95
N PHE A 271 2.51 12.88 -2.86
CA PHE A 271 2.66 11.77 -1.91
C PHE A 271 1.33 11.40 -1.24
N VAL A 272 0.57 12.37 -0.74
CA VAL A 272 -0.76 12.13 -0.13
C VAL A 272 -1.70 11.48 -1.15
N MET A 273 -1.76 12.01 -2.37
CA MET A 273 -2.56 11.42 -3.46
C MET A 273 -2.19 9.95 -3.71
N TYR A 274 -0.90 9.62 -3.66
CA TYR A 274 -0.40 8.27 -3.89
C TYR A 274 -0.62 7.30 -2.72
N LEU A 275 -0.18 7.67 -1.52
CA LEU A 275 -0.12 6.74 -0.39
C LEU A 275 -1.41 6.75 0.44
N GLU A 276 -2.20 7.83 0.43
CA GLU A 276 -3.49 7.89 1.13
C GLU A 276 -4.65 7.60 0.17
N HIS A 277 -4.89 8.50 -0.79
CA HIS A 277 -6.15 8.48 -1.56
C HIS A 277 -6.18 7.38 -2.64
N ARG A 278 -5.07 7.12 -3.34
CA ARG A 278 -4.99 5.99 -4.29
C ARG A 278 -5.13 4.66 -3.58
N MET A 279 -4.47 4.47 -2.42
CA MET A 279 -4.62 3.24 -1.63
C MET A 279 -6.09 3.01 -1.24
N ARG A 280 -6.77 4.04 -0.76
CA ARG A 280 -8.19 3.96 -0.38
C ARG A 280 -9.11 3.61 -1.55
N THR A 281 -8.83 4.18 -2.73
CA THR A 281 -9.62 3.96 -3.95
C THR A 281 -9.75 2.47 -4.30
N PHE A 282 -8.62 1.78 -4.48
CA PHE A 282 -8.68 0.37 -4.88
C PHE A 282 -8.92 -0.56 -3.69
N GLN A 283 -8.32 -0.30 -2.52
CA GLN A 283 -8.49 -1.17 -1.35
C GLN A 283 -9.94 -1.12 -0.85
N GLY A 284 -10.59 0.05 -0.88
CA GLY A 284 -12.01 0.19 -0.54
C GLY A 284 -12.88 -0.67 -1.44
N THR A 285 -12.56 -0.73 -2.74
CA THR A 285 -13.27 -1.58 -3.71
C THR A 285 -13.07 -3.08 -3.38
N PHE A 286 -11.84 -3.52 -3.13
CA PHE A 286 -11.57 -4.93 -2.79
C PHE A 286 -12.17 -5.37 -1.45
N HIS A 287 -12.36 -4.46 -0.51
CA HIS A 287 -13.01 -4.72 0.78
C HIS A 287 -14.51 -4.42 0.79
N ALA A 288 -15.12 -4.19 -0.39
CA ALA A 288 -16.54 -3.89 -0.55
C ALA A 288 -17.04 -2.72 0.32
N ASN A 289 -16.21 -1.67 0.42
CA ASN A 289 -16.52 -0.44 1.11
C ASN A 289 -16.66 0.72 0.11
N PRO A 290 -17.89 1.12 -0.26
CA PRO A 290 -18.11 2.14 -1.27
C PRO A 290 -17.70 3.55 -0.82
N ASP A 291 -17.74 3.83 0.48
CA ASP A 291 -17.39 5.14 1.04
C ASP A 291 -15.89 5.40 0.94
N TYR A 292 -15.08 4.38 1.28
CA TYR A 292 -13.63 4.43 1.09
C TYR A 292 -13.22 4.40 -0.39
N ALA A 293 -13.93 3.65 -1.24
CA ALA A 293 -13.64 3.62 -2.67
C ALA A 293 -13.92 4.98 -3.34
N LEU A 294 -15.05 5.62 -2.98
CA LEU A 294 -15.50 6.87 -3.58
C LEU A 294 -15.01 8.10 -2.81
N TRP A 295 -15.58 8.37 -1.64
CA TRP A 295 -15.45 9.65 -0.95
C TRP A 295 -14.07 9.84 -0.34
N TYR A 296 -13.52 8.84 0.33
CA TYR A 296 -12.16 8.92 0.90
C TYR A 296 -11.05 8.50 -0.09
N GLY A 297 -11.43 8.03 -1.27
CA GLY A 297 -10.53 7.52 -2.30
C GLY A 297 -10.59 8.35 -3.57
N TRP A 298 -11.38 7.90 -4.54
CA TRP A 298 -11.37 8.45 -5.90
C TRP A 298 -11.73 9.95 -5.95
N SER A 299 -12.69 10.39 -5.13
CA SER A 299 -13.09 11.79 -5.01
C SER A 299 -11.93 12.66 -4.52
N GLU A 300 -11.18 12.21 -3.51
CA GLU A 300 -10.01 12.94 -3.02
C GLU A 300 -8.87 12.94 -4.06
N MET A 301 -8.67 11.85 -4.81
CA MET A 301 -7.69 11.86 -5.92
C MET A 301 -8.02 12.92 -6.97
N GLN A 302 -9.30 13.12 -7.30
CA GLN A 302 -9.72 14.16 -8.26
C GLN A 302 -9.47 15.57 -7.71
N ARG A 303 -9.68 15.77 -6.40
CA ARG A 303 -9.40 17.03 -5.72
C ARG A 303 -7.90 17.31 -5.67
N ASP A 304 -7.10 16.33 -5.27
CA ASP A 304 -5.65 16.43 -5.26
C ASP A 304 -5.10 16.78 -6.64
N LEU A 305 -5.58 16.12 -7.71
CA LEU A 305 -5.16 16.43 -9.07
C LEU A 305 -5.50 17.88 -9.46
N THR A 306 -6.66 18.38 -9.05
CA THR A 306 -7.06 19.79 -9.27
C THR A 306 -6.14 20.76 -8.52
N GLU A 307 -5.79 20.43 -7.27
CA GLU A 307 -4.86 21.21 -6.46
C GLU A 307 -3.45 21.21 -7.06
N ILE A 308 -2.95 20.04 -7.48
CA ILE A 308 -1.65 19.89 -8.15
C ILE A 308 -1.59 20.73 -9.44
N ARG A 309 -2.65 20.68 -10.27
CA ARG A 309 -2.74 21.52 -11.48
C ARG A 309 -2.67 23.01 -11.13
N THR A 310 -3.37 23.44 -10.08
CA THR A 310 -3.39 24.84 -9.62
C THR A 310 -2.02 25.29 -9.12
N MET A 311 -1.39 24.49 -8.24
CA MET A 311 -0.05 24.77 -7.72
C MET A 311 0.99 24.85 -8.84
N ALA A 312 0.95 23.92 -9.80
CA ALA A 312 1.86 23.92 -10.94
C ALA A 312 1.74 25.21 -11.78
N GLN A 313 0.52 25.69 -12.03
CA GLN A 313 0.28 26.95 -12.74
C GLN A 313 0.80 28.17 -11.96
N GLU A 314 0.61 28.21 -10.64
CA GLU A 314 1.13 29.27 -9.77
C GLU A 314 2.66 29.31 -9.72
N MET A 315 3.29 28.14 -9.64
CA MET A 315 4.74 28.01 -9.64
C MET A 315 5.34 28.50 -10.96
N ARG A 316 4.71 28.16 -12.10
CA ARG A 316 5.12 28.65 -13.43
C ARG A 316 5.01 30.17 -13.55
N ARG A 317 3.87 30.74 -13.14
CA ARG A 317 3.66 32.20 -13.13
C ARG A 317 4.70 32.93 -12.30
N SER A 318 4.98 32.42 -11.10
CA SER A 318 6.01 32.98 -10.21
C SER A 318 7.41 32.89 -10.82
N HIS A 319 7.74 31.75 -11.45
CA HIS A 319 9.03 31.55 -12.11
C HIS A 319 9.24 32.51 -13.29
N GLU A 320 8.21 32.73 -14.12
CA GLU A 320 8.26 33.70 -15.21
C GLU A 320 8.41 35.15 -14.72
N ALA A 321 7.71 35.50 -13.63
CA ALA A 321 7.80 36.84 -13.05
C ALA A 321 9.20 37.15 -12.49
N ILE A 322 9.91 36.16 -11.95
CA ILE A 322 11.29 36.31 -11.46
C ILE A 322 12.30 36.46 -12.62
N ARG A 323 11.97 35.93 -13.81
CA ARG A 323 12.86 35.98 -15.00
C ARG A 323 12.70 37.24 -15.84
N LYS A 324 11.61 38.00 -15.65
CA LYS A 324 11.35 39.30 -16.29
C LYS A 324 11.97 40.42 -15.47
#